data_AF-A0A956KBD2-F1
#
_entry.id   AF-A0A956KBD2-F1
#
_cell.length_a   1.000
_cell.length_b   1.000
_cell.length_c   1.000
_cell.angle_alpha   90.00
_cell.angle_beta   90.00
_cell.angle_gamma   90.00
#
_symmetry.space_group_name_H-M   'P 1'
#
loop_
_entity.id
_entity.type
_entity.pdbx_description
1 polymer ?
#
loop_
_entity_poly.entity_id
_entity_poly.type
_entity_poly.pdbx_seq_one_letter_code
_entity_poly.pdbx_strand_id
1 'polypeptide(L)'
;MALTPEQEWTIVACGLIAHADGELTAGECDPVLAAIDERLPADERATWTAILTDGDALERRFQQTPPPLPLFHEELLERAWSIALADGDASEAEHAALVRIAAHIGVDLEELAAWRARWDKAAAELAEHKACFAALLIHADGTIDPAEVDGFRAFVERMPVDPTRRVEFLEMLDRAPTLDHIGARIAGLPRERRIEVLRAIAPLVAASEQEQVGRAFFLELAAQAAAPPGLAERLLEGDAPSSAH
;
A
#
# COMPACT_ATOMS: atom_id res chain seq x y z
N MET A 1 12.78 -12.64 -16.17
CA MET A 1 11.92 -13.81 -16.41
C MET A 1 10.70 -13.23 -17.08
N ALA A 2 10.25 -13.76 -18.22
CA ALA A 2 9.14 -13.14 -18.92
C ALA A 2 7.91 -13.03 -17.99
N LEU A 3 7.35 -11.83 -17.86
CA LEU A 3 6.15 -11.60 -17.08
C LEU A 3 5.00 -12.48 -17.56
N THR A 4 4.20 -12.94 -16.61
CA THR A 4 2.90 -13.53 -16.91
C THR A 4 1.96 -12.45 -17.48
N PRO A 5 0.95 -12.84 -18.29
CA PRO A 5 -0.06 -11.89 -18.78
C PRO A 5 -0.73 -11.09 -17.65
N GLU A 6 -0.97 -11.73 -16.51
CA GLU A 6 -1.60 -11.12 -15.33
C GLU A 6 -0.71 -10.05 -14.70
N GLN A 7 0.60 -10.32 -14.59
CA GLN A 7 1.57 -9.34 -14.08
C GLN A 7 1.74 -8.17 -15.05
N GLU A 8 1.77 -8.45 -16.35
CA GLU A 8 1.82 -7.41 -17.38
C GLU A 8 0.60 -6.49 -17.26
N TRP A 9 -0.60 -7.06 -17.15
CA TRP A 9 -1.82 -6.28 -16.92
C TRP A 9 -1.79 -5.46 -15.65
N THR A 10 -1.24 -6.02 -14.56
CA THR A 10 -1.13 -5.31 -13.29
C THR A 10 -0.25 -4.06 -13.43
N ILE A 11 0.93 -4.18 -14.05
CA ILE A 11 1.80 -3.03 -14.29
C ILE A 11 1.10 -2.00 -15.18
N VAL A 12 0.44 -2.45 -16.26
CA VAL A 12 -0.24 -1.56 -17.20
C VAL A 12 -1.39 -0.81 -16.54
N ALA A 13 -2.28 -1.51 -15.82
CA ALA A 13 -3.43 -0.91 -15.17
C ALA A 13 -3.01 0.07 -14.07
N CYS A 14 -2.05 -0.32 -13.21
CA CYS A 14 -1.48 0.55 -12.19
C CYS A 14 -0.81 1.78 -12.80
N GLY A 15 -0.03 1.61 -13.88
CA GLY A 15 0.60 2.72 -14.58
C GLY A 15 -0.40 3.70 -15.19
N LEU A 16 -1.51 3.20 -15.75
CA LEU A 16 -2.54 4.06 -16.35
C LEU A 16 -3.27 4.88 -15.29
N ILE A 17 -3.47 4.32 -14.11
CA ILE A 17 -4.00 5.05 -12.95
C ILE A 17 -3.00 6.13 -12.52
N ALA A 18 -1.72 5.77 -12.35
CA ALA A 18 -0.69 6.71 -11.93
C ALA A 18 -0.43 7.84 -12.94
N HIS A 19 -0.83 7.67 -14.19
CA HIS A 19 -0.77 8.70 -15.23
C HIS A 19 -2.03 9.57 -15.33
N ALA A 20 -3.09 9.23 -14.61
CA ALA A 20 -4.40 9.81 -14.90
C ALA A 20 -4.45 11.32 -14.61
N ASP A 21 -3.68 11.80 -13.63
CA ASP A 21 -3.60 13.21 -13.22
C ASP A 21 -2.33 13.92 -13.75
N GLY A 22 -1.41 13.23 -14.43
CA GLY A 22 -0.19 13.85 -14.94
C GLY A 22 0.88 12.93 -15.51
N GLU A 23 2.10 13.46 -15.55
CA GLU A 23 3.28 12.72 -15.98
C GLU A 23 3.85 11.91 -14.81
N LEU A 24 4.09 10.62 -15.03
CA LEU A 24 4.76 9.76 -14.08
C LEU A 24 6.28 9.91 -14.21
N THR A 25 6.94 10.28 -13.13
CA THR A 25 8.40 10.34 -13.04
C THR A 25 9.00 8.96 -12.74
N ALA A 26 10.28 8.78 -13.03
CA ALA A 26 10.97 7.50 -12.78
C ALA A 26 10.94 7.06 -11.30
N GLY A 27 10.81 7.99 -10.34
CA GLY A 27 10.67 7.67 -8.92
C GLY A 27 9.29 7.15 -8.54
N GLU A 28 8.25 7.55 -9.28
CA GLU A 28 6.86 7.14 -9.05
C GLU A 28 6.52 5.80 -9.74
N CYS A 29 7.44 5.28 -10.57
CA CYS A 29 7.32 3.93 -11.14
C CYS A 29 7.52 2.83 -10.09
N ASP A 30 8.21 3.10 -8.98
CA ASP A 30 8.55 2.08 -7.99
C ASP A 30 7.32 1.43 -7.34
N PRO A 31 6.30 2.19 -6.87
CA PRO A 31 5.02 1.63 -6.42
C PRO A 31 4.31 0.79 -7.48
N VAL A 32 4.28 1.24 -8.74
CA VAL A 32 3.64 0.53 -9.84
C VAL A 32 4.32 -0.82 -10.10
N LEU A 33 5.65 -0.85 -10.10
CA LEU A 33 6.42 -2.08 -10.29
C LEU A 33 6.38 -2.99 -9.07
N ALA A 34 6.17 -2.46 -7.87
CA ALA A 34 5.96 -3.22 -6.66
C ALA A 34 4.54 -3.81 -6.55
N ALA A 35 3.60 -3.36 -7.38
CA ALA A 35 2.22 -3.88 -7.41
C ALA A 35 2.17 -5.33 -7.91
N ILE A 36 3.16 -5.77 -8.69
CA ILE A 36 3.39 -7.19 -8.92
C ILE A 36 4.20 -7.72 -7.74
N ASP A 37 3.68 -8.74 -7.05
CA ASP A 37 4.30 -9.36 -5.87
C ASP A 37 5.57 -10.19 -6.22
N GLU A 38 6.36 -9.71 -7.19
CA GLU A 38 7.56 -10.35 -7.73
C GLU A 38 8.68 -9.34 -8.00
N ARG A 39 9.92 -9.73 -7.70
CA ARG A 39 11.09 -8.90 -7.97
C ARG A 39 11.53 -9.05 -9.43
N LEU A 40 11.32 -7.98 -10.20
CA LEU A 40 11.83 -7.90 -11.55
C LEU A 40 13.38 -7.89 -11.59
N PRO A 41 13.99 -8.64 -12.52
CA PRO A 41 15.35 -8.41 -12.98
C PRO A 41 15.59 -6.96 -13.41
N ALA A 42 16.82 -6.46 -13.25
CA ALA A 42 17.16 -5.05 -13.47
C ALA A 42 16.89 -4.55 -14.90
N ASP A 43 17.08 -5.42 -15.90
CA ASP A 43 16.83 -5.16 -17.32
C ASP A 43 15.32 -5.06 -17.63
N GLU A 44 14.52 -5.97 -17.10
CA GLU A 44 13.05 -5.90 -17.21
C GLU A 44 12.50 -4.69 -16.46
N ARG A 45 13.05 -4.39 -15.28
CA ARG A 45 12.70 -3.18 -14.52
C ARG A 45 12.97 -1.92 -15.33
N ALA A 46 14.15 -1.79 -15.92
CA ALA A 46 14.51 -0.62 -16.73
C ALA A 46 13.61 -0.47 -17.97
N THR A 47 13.22 -1.59 -18.58
CA THR A 47 12.29 -1.59 -19.73
C THR A 47 10.91 -1.10 -19.32
N TRP A 48 10.36 -1.61 -18.22
CA TRP A 48 9.07 -1.17 -17.72
C TRP A 48 9.09 0.26 -17.20
N THR A 49 10.15 0.69 -16.52
CA THR A 49 10.30 2.10 -16.14
C THR A 49 10.24 3.00 -17.38
N ALA A 50 10.92 2.65 -18.48
CA ALA A 50 10.88 3.44 -19.70
C ALA A 50 9.47 3.51 -20.32
N ILE A 51 8.72 2.41 -20.30
CA ILE A 51 7.32 2.38 -20.77
C ILE A 51 6.42 3.21 -19.85
N LEU A 52 6.59 3.07 -18.53
CA LEU A 52 5.79 3.76 -17.52
C LEU A 52 6.05 5.27 -17.49
N THR A 53 7.21 5.76 -17.94
CA THR A 53 7.47 7.19 -18.07
C THR A 53 7.04 7.78 -19.42
N ASP A 54 6.55 6.94 -20.34
CA ASP A 54 6.08 7.33 -21.67
C ASP A 54 4.60 6.94 -21.81
N GLY A 55 3.71 7.89 -21.56
CA GLY A 55 2.25 7.66 -21.59
C GLY A 55 1.76 7.09 -22.93
N ASP A 56 2.37 7.47 -24.06
CA ASP A 56 2.03 6.93 -25.38
C ASP A 56 2.50 5.49 -25.55
N ALA A 57 3.65 5.12 -24.96
CA ALA A 57 4.10 3.73 -24.91
C ALA A 57 3.19 2.87 -24.02
N LEU A 58 2.80 3.39 -22.86
CA LEU A 58 1.91 2.69 -21.94
C LEU A 58 0.52 2.47 -22.56
N GLU A 59 -0.05 3.49 -23.20
CA GLU A 59 -1.33 3.38 -23.88
C GLU A 59 -1.27 2.37 -25.03
N ARG A 60 -0.19 2.38 -25.82
CA ARG A 60 0.03 1.34 -26.84
C ARG A 60 0.09 -0.05 -26.24
N ARG A 61 0.70 -0.21 -25.06
CA ARG A 61 0.77 -1.50 -24.37
C ARG A 61 -0.63 -1.95 -23.95
N PHE A 62 -1.39 -1.08 -23.30
CA PHE A 62 -2.78 -1.33 -22.91
C PHE A 62 -3.66 -1.82 -24.07
N GLN A 63 -3.56 -1.20 -25.25
CA GLN A 63 -4.35 -1.61 -26.41
C GLN A 63 -3.89 -2.94 -27.05
N GLN A 64 -2.65 -3.36 -26.80
CA GLN A 64 -2.06 -4.56 -27.42
C GLN A 64 -2.10 -5.79 -26.52
N THR A 65 -2.22 -5.60 -25.21
CA THR A 65 -2.26 -6.70 -24.25
C THR A 65 -3.62 -7.41 -24.33
N PRO A 66 -3.68 -8.73 -24.56
CA PRO A 66 -4.94 -9.48 -24.58
C PRO A 66 -5.60 -9.45 -23.21
N PRO A 67 -6.93 -9.29 -23.08
CA PRO A 67 -7.59 -9.14 -21.78
C PRO A 67 -7.29 -10.33 -20.84
N PRO A 68 -7.14 -10.09 -19.53
CA PRO A 68 -6.83 -11.13 -18.57
C PRO A 68 -8.05 -12.04 -18.37
N LEU A 69 -7.84 -13.23 -17.81
CA LEU A 69 -8.93 -14.13 -17.48
C LEU A 69 -9.90 -13.47 -16.47
N PRO A 70 -11.23 -13.66 -16.60
CA PRO A 70 -12.22 -13.04 -15.72
C PRO A 70 -11.98 -13.23 -14.23
N LEU A 71 -11.40 -14.37 -13.83
CA LEU A 71 -11.11 -14.67 -12.42
C LEU A 71 -10.09 -13.71 -11.77
N PHE A 72 -9.31 -12.97 -12.58
CA PHE A 72 -8.31 -12.01 -12.09
C PHE A 72 -8.78 -10.55 -12.16
N HIS A 73 -9.97 -10.27 -12.72
CA HIS A 73 -10.42 -8.90 -12.98
C HIS A 73 -10.52 -8.08 -11.70
N GLU A 74 -11.17 -8.62 -10.67
CA GLU A 74 -11.35 -7.94 -9.39
C GLU A 74 -9.99 -7.63 -8.72
N GLU A 75 -9.10 -8.62 -8.63
CA GLU A 75 -7.79 -8.48 -8.00
C GLU A 75 -6.89 -7.48 -8.75
N LEU A 76 -6.92 -7.51 -10.07
CA LEU A 76 -6.22 -6.56 -10.94
C LEU A 76 -6.70 -5.12 -10.70
N LEU A 77 -8.02 -4.92 -10.70
CA LEU A 77 -8.61 -3.61 -10.53
C LEU A 77 -8.45 -3.09 -9.10
N GLU A 78 -8.50 -3.95 -8.08
CA GLU A 78 -8.19 -3.59 -6.69
C GLU A 78 -6.75 -3.07 -6.55
N ARG A 79 -5.78 -3.77 -7.16
CA ARG A 79 -4.38 -3.32 -7.16
C ARG A 79 -4.23 -1.97 -7.85
N ALA A 80 -4.83 -1.80 -9.03
CA ALA A 80 -4.81 -0.53 -9.75
C ALA A 80 -5.44 0.60 -8.91
N TRP A 81 -6.56 0.31 -8.25
CA TRP A 81 -7.23 1.24 -7.36
C TRP A 81 -6.40 1.63 -6.14
N SER A 82 -5.61 0.71 -5.60
CA SER A 82 -4.72 1.01 -4.47
C SER A 82 -3.66 2.06 -4.81
N ILE A 83 -3.26 2.17 -6.09
CA ILE A 83 -2.37 3.23 -6.57
C ILE A 83 -3.09 4.58 -6.54
N ALA A 84 -4.35 4.63 -6.97
CA ALA A 84 -5.15 5.86 -6.94
C ALA A 84 -5.35 6.40 -5.52
N LEU A 85 -5.39 5.50 -4.53
CA LEU A 85 -5.57 5.86 -3.14
C LEU A 85 -4.26 6.21 -2.42
N ALA A 86 -3.09 6.13 -3.08
CA ALA A 86 -1.79 6.32 -2.44
C ALA A 86 -1.68 7.69 -1.73
N ASP A 87 -2.30 8.72 -2.29
CA ASP A 87 -2.28 10.08 -1.74
C ASP A 87 -3.51 10.42 -0.89
N GLY A 88 -4.40 9.46 -0.64
CA GLY A 88 -5.56 9.63 0.23
C GLY A 88 -6.92 9.43 -0.39
N ASP A 89 -7.07 9.98 -1.59
CA ASP A 89 -8.33 10.04 -2.31
C ASP A 89 -8.03 10.03 -3.80
N ALA A 90 -8.89 9.38 -4.56
CA ALA A 90 -8.73 9.26 -5.99
C ALA A 90 -9.38 10.45 -6.70
N SER A 91 -8.64 11.10 -7.58
CA SER A 91 -9.11 12.16 -8.46
C SER A 91 -10.19 11.68 -9.43
N GLU A 92 -10.93 12.63 -10.03
CA GLU A 92 -11.89 12.31 -11.11
C GLU A 92 -11.21 11.62 -12.30
N ALA A 93 -9.94 11.96 -12.56
CA ALA A 93 -9.18 11.37 -13.65
C ALA A 93 -8.83 9.91 -13.39
N GLU A 94 -8.39 9.57 -12.17
CA GLU A 94 -8.10 8.17 -11.77
C GLU A 94 -9.36 7.32 -11.76
N HIS A 95 -10.49 7.89 -11.32
CA HIS A 95 -11.80 7.24 -11.45
C HIS A 95 -12.13 6.93 -12.91
N ALA A 96 -11.95 7.90 -13.82
CA ALA A 96 -12.21 7.72 -15.23
C ALA A 96 -11.27 6.68 -15.86
N ALA A 97 -10.00 6.65 -15.45
CA ALA A 97 -9.03 5.65 -15.88
C ALA A 97 -9.42 4.24 -15.42
N LEU A 98 -9.85 4.05 -14.16
CA LEU A 98 -10.32 2.76 -13.66
C LEU A 98 -11.54 2.26 -14.45
N VAL A 99 -12.53 3.15 -14.67
CA VAL A 99 -13.73 2.85 -15.46
C VAL A 99 -13.35 2.42 -16.89
N ARG A 100 -12.39 3.11 -17.50
CA ARG A 100 -11.89 2.79 -18.85
C ARG A 100 -11.21 1.41 -18.89
N ILE A 101 -10.38 1.08 -17.90
CA ILE A 101 -9.71 -0.22 -17.80
C ILE A 101 -10.75 -1.34 -17.61
N ALA A 102 -11.69 -1.15 -16.68
CA ALA A 102 -12.76 -2.10 -16.41
C ALA A 102 -13.62 -2.38 -17.64
N ALA A 103 -14.04 -1.33 -18.36
CA ALA A 103 -14.81 -1.47 -19.60
C ALA A 103 -14.02 -2.20 -20.69
N HIS A 104 -12.71 -1.99 -20.78
CA HIS A 104 -11.84 -2.66 -21.76
C HIS A 104 -11.75 -4.17 -21.52
N ILE A 105 -11.67 -4.60 -20.25
CA ILE A 105 -11.61 -6.02 -19.88
C ILE A 105 -13.00 -6.68 -19.74
N GLY A 106 -14.08 -5.91 -19.90
CA GLY A 106 -15.46 -6.41 -19.95
C GLY A 106 -16.18 -6.47 -18.60
N VAL A 107 -15.73 -5.72 -17.60
CA VAL A 107 -16.38 -5.59 -16.29
C VAL A 107 -17.52 -4.58 -16.35
N ASP A 108 -18.65 -4.91 -15.71
CA ASP A 108 -19.81 -4.03 -15.62
C ASP A 108 -19.59 -2.86 -14.66
N LEU A 109 -20.18 -1.69 -14.95
CA LEU A 109 -19.98 -0.48 -14.15
C LEU A 109 -20.65 -0.53 -12.78
N GLU A 110 -21.79 -1.22 -12.65
CA GLU A 110 -22.45 -1.41 -11.36
C GLU A 110 -21.64 -2.37 -10.49
N GLU A 111 -21.09 -3.43 -11.10
CA GLU A 111 -20.18 -4.37 -10.43
C GLU A 111 -18.91 -3.66 -9.95
N LEU A 112 -18.27 -2.87 -10.82
CA LEU A 112 -17.10 -2.07 -10.47
C LEU A 112 -17.39 -1.10 -9.30
N ALA A 113 -18.55 -0.44 -9.31
CA ALA A 113 -18.95 0.48 -8.25
C ALA A 113 -19.11 -0.26 -6.90
N ALA A 114 -19.68 -1.46 -6.91
CA ALA A 114 -19.82 -2.28 -5.70
C ALA A 114 -18.46 -2.75 -5.17
N TRP A 115 -17.55 -3.14 -6.05
CA TRP A 115 -16.18 -3.50 -5.66
C TRP A 115 -15.43 -2.32 -5.05
N ARG A 116 -15.48 -1.16 -5.71
CA ARG A 116 -14.81 0.06 -5.23
C ARG A 116 -15.27 0.48 -3.84
N ALA A 117 -16.58 0.49 -3.60
CA ALA A 117 -17.10 0.82 -2.27
C ALA A 117 -16.57 -0.11 -1.16
N ARG A 118 -16.34 -1.40 -1.47
CA ARG A 118 -15.74 -2.35 -0.53
C ARG A 118 -14.23 -2.10 -0.36
N TRP A 119 -13.52 -1.80 -1.44
CA TRP A 119 -12.08 -1.49 -1.39
C TRP A 119 -11.81 -0.20 -0.62
N ASP A 120 -12.58 0.86 -0.85
CA ASP A 120 -12.47 2.13 -0.11
C ASP A 120 -12.68 1.90 1.39
N LYS A 121 -13.70 1.13 1.74
CA LYS A 121 -13.96 0.75 3.13
C LYS A 121 -12.80 -0.04 3.73
N ALA A 122 -12.28 -1.04 3.01
CA ALA A 122 -11.16 -1.85 3.48
C ALA A 122 -9.88 -1.03 3.64
N ALA A 123 -9.61 -0.10 2.72
CA ALA A 123 -8.48 0.82 2.77
C ALA A 123 -8.57 1.74 3.99
N ALA A 124 -9.75 2.32 4.25
CA ALA A 124 -9.98 3.17 5.41
C ALA A 124 -9.85 2.40 6.75
N GLU A 125 -10.41 1.19 6.84
CA GLU A 125 -10.24 0.33 8.03
C GLU A 125 -8.77 -0.01 8.28
N LEU A 126 -8.03 -0.30 7.21
CA LEU A 126 -6.61 -0.61 7.30
C LEU A 126 -5.75 0.61 7.66
N ALA A 127 -6.08 1.79 7.15
CA ALA A 127 -5.43 3.04 7.52
C ALA A 127 -5.63 3.33 9.02
N GLU A 128 -6.83 3.12 9.56
CA GLU A 128 -7.09 3.26 11.00
C GLU A 128 -6.21 2.32 11.82
N HIS A 129 -6.09 1.07 11.40
CA HIS A 129 -5.17 0.11 12.01
C HIS A 129 -3.73 0.64 11.99
N LYS A 130 -3.21 0.98 10.80
CA LYS A 130 -1.86 1.52 10.61
C LYS A 130 -1.59 2.72 11.53
N ALA A 131 -2.50 3.70 11.59
CA ALA A 131 -2.40 4.87 12.47
C ALA A 131 -2.35 4.50 13.95
N CYS A 132 -3.24 3.61 14.40
CA CYS A 132 -3.28 3.18 15.80
C CYS A 132 -1.99 2.48 16.23
N PHE A 133 -1.45 1.58 15.40
CA PHE A 133 -0.20 0.87 15.71
C PHE A 133 1.01 1.80 15.67
N ALA A 134 1.06 2.71 14.69
CA ALA A 134 2.10 3.73 14.64
C ALA A 134 2.07 4.64 15.88
N ALA A 135 0.88 5.05 16.33
CA ALA A 135 0.71 5.87 17.52
C ALA A 135 1.18 5.13 18.78
N LEU A 136 0.86 3.85 18.92
CA LEU A 136 1.39 3.06 20.04
C LEU A 136 2.92 2.95 20.01
N LEU A 137 3.49 2.76 18.82
CA LEU A 137 4.93 2.61 18.64
C LEU A 137 5.68 3.86 19.07
N ILE A 138 5.24 5.04 18.65
CA ILE A 138 5.89 6.31 19.02
C ILE A 138 5.70 6.66 20.51
N HIS A 139 4.68 6.12 21.17
CA HIS A 139 4.45 6.31 22.61
C HIS A 139 5.11 5.23 23.46
N ALA A 140 5.79 4.24 22.87
CA ALA A 140 6.24 3.03 23.56
C ALA A 140 7.30 3.30 24.64
N ASP A 141 8.14 4.30 24.45
CA ASP A 141 9.20 4.69 25.40
C ASP A 141 8.77 5.80 26.39
N GLY A 142 7.57 6.36 26.20
CA GLY A 142 7.00 7.43 27.00
C GLY A 142 7.51 8.84 26.65
N THR A 143 8.33 9.00 25.62
CA THR A 143 8.87 10.30 25.17
C THR A 143 8.88 10.39 23.65
N ILE A 144 8.11 11.32 23.09
CA ILE A 144 8.09 11.52 21.64
C ILE A 144 9.12 12.58 21.26
N ASP A 145 10.08 12.23 20.40
CA ASP A 145 11.06 13.16 19.86
C ASP A 145 10.58 13.86 18.56
N PRO A 146 11.20 14.98 18.14
CA PRO A 146 10.77 15.69 16.92
C PRO A 146 10.85 14.86 15.63
N ALA A 147 11.80 13.93 15.51
CA ALA A 147 11.93 13.07 14.33
C ALA A 147 10.79 12.04 14.26
N GLU A 148 10.35 11.53 15.41
CA GLU A 148 9.17 10.66 15.51
C GLU A 148 7.88 11.41 15.17
N VAL A 149 7.74 12.67 15.61
CA VAL A 149 6.60 13.52 15.21
C VAL A 149 6.56 13.70 13.70
N ASP A 150 7.69 14.07 13.08
CA ASP A 150 7.76 14.30 11.64
C ASP A 150 7.53 13.00 10.86
N GLY A 151 8.08 11.88 11.33
CA GLY A 151 7.87 10.55 10.75
C GLY A 151 6.40 10.10 10.83
N PHE A 152 5.75 10.29 11.97
CA PHE A 152 4.33 9.96 12.15
C PHE A 152 3.43 10.85 11.28
N ARG A 153 3.70 12.16 11.21
CA ARG A 153 2.95 13.07 10.32
C ARG A 153 3.07 12.65 8.87
N ALA A 154 4.30 12.44 8.39
CA ALA A 154 4.53 11.99 7.02
C ALA A 154 3.88 10.62 6.75
N PHE A 155 3.77 9.75 7.77
CA PHE A 155 3.07 8.47 7.66
C PHE A 155 1.55 8.62 7.55
N VAL A 156 0.94 9.47 8.36
CA VAL A 156 -0.51 9.76 8.32
C VAL A 156 -0.90 10.50 7.04
N GLU A 157 -0.08 11.42 6.56
CA GLU A 157 -0.33 12.17 5.33
C GLU A 157 -0.51 11.26 4.10
N ARG A 158 0.24 10.15 4.06
CA ARG A 158 0.20 9.11 3.00
C ARG A 158 -0.94 8.09 3.15
N MET A 159 -1.84 8.26 4.11
CA MET A 159 -2.93 7.29 4.30
C MET A 159 -4.11 7.54 3.34
N PRO A 160 -4.73 6.46 2.81
CA PRO A 160 -5.90 6.50 1.92
C PRO A 160 -7.19 6.88 2.68
N VAL A 161 -7.22 8.06 3.29
CA VAL A 161 -8.38 8.55 4.05
C VAL A 161 -8.63 10.04 3.80
N ASP A 162 -9.87 10.48 4.05
CA ASP A 162 -10.24 11.87 3.88
C ASP A 162 -9.50 12.81 4.86
N PRO A 163 -9.38 14.12 4.55
CA PRO A 163 -8.65 15.08 5.39
C PRO A 163 -9.16 15.16 6.85
N THR A 164 -10.46 14.96 7.09
CA THR A 164 -11.03 15.01 8.44
C THR A 164 -10.50 13.84 9.26
N ARG A 165 -10.50 12.64 8.67
CA ARG A 165 -9.96 11.44 9.30
C ARG A 165 -8.46 11.52 9.55
N ARG A 166 -7.70 12.17 8.66
CA ARG A 166 -6.26 12.41 8.90
C ARG A 166 -6.04 13.28 10.14
N VAL A 167 -6.86 14.32 10.36
CA VAL A 167 -6.78 15.14 11.57
C VAL A 167 -7.01 14.29 12.82
N GLU A 168 -8.02 13.40 12.82
CA GLU A 168 -8.26 12.47 13.94
C GLU A 168 -7.05 11.55 14.21
N PHE A 169 -6.34 11.11 13.18
CA PHE A 169 -5.12 10.31 13.34
C PHE A 169 -3.96 11.13 13.91
N LEU A 170 -3.82 12.39 13.51
CA LEU A 170 -2.79 13.29 14.05
C LEU A 170 -3.00 13.61 15.53
N GLU A 171 -4.24 13.64 16.01
CA GLU A 171 -4.56 13.80 17.45
C GLU A 171 -4.00 12.64 18.30
N MET A 172 -3.68 11.49 17.70
CA MET A 172 -3.05 10.37 18.42
C MET A 172 -1.61 10.67 18.87
N LEU A 173 -0.96 11.73 18.32
CA LEU A 173 0.30 12.24 18.85
C LEU A 173 0.17 12.67 20.31
N ASP A 174 -0.96 13.30 20.67
CA ASP A 174 -1.19 13.78 22.03
C ASP A 174 -1.65 12.66 22.97
N ARG A 175 -2.31 11.64 22.43
CA ARG A 175 -2.86 10.53 23.22
C ARG A 175 -2.91 9.23 22.44
N ALA A 176 -2.03 8.30 22.80
CA ALA A 176 -2.06 6.94 22.26
C ALA A 176 -3.40 6.23 22.54
N PRO A 177 -3.85 5.37 21.61
CA PRO A 177 -4.94 4.45 21.87
C PRO A 177 -4.52 3.37 22.89
N THR A 178 -5.48 2.70 23.53
CA THR A 178 -5.19 1.68 24.56
C THR A 178 -4.86 0.31 23.94
N LEU A 179 -3.85 -0.38 24.47
CA LEU A 179 -3.38 -1.70 24.00
C LEU A 179 -4.45 -2.81 24.04
N ASP A 180 -5.35 -2.81 25.03
CA ASP A 180 -6.35 -3.88 25.24
C ASP A 180 -7.29 -4.11 24.04
N HIS A 181 -7.50 -3.09 23.21
CA HIS A 181 -8.34 -3.20 22.02
C HIS A 181 -7.57 -3.64 20.78
N ILE A 182 -6.24 -3.64 20.84
CA ILE A 182 -5.41 -3.59 19.64
C ILE A 182 -4.80 -4.96 19.30
N GLY A 183 -4.34 -5.73 20.30
CA GLY A 183 -3.92 -7.12 20.10
C GLY A 183 -5.05 -8.00 19.55
N ALA A 184 -6.28 -7.79 20.02
CA ALA A 184 -7.47 -8.46 19.48
C ALA A 184 -7.82 -7.96 18.06
N ARG A 185 -7.68 -6.66 17.78
CA ARG A 185 -7.91 -6.10 16.45
C ARG A 185 -6.90 -6.61 15.43
N ILE A 186 -5.59 -6.63 15.75
CA ILE A 186 -4.58 -7.18 14.83
C ILE A 186 -4.77 -8.67 14.64
N ALA A 187 -5.04 -9.44 15.70
CA ALA A 187 -5.25 -10.88 15.60
C ALA A 187 -6.47 -11.25 14.75
N GLY A 188 -7.51 -10.39 14.76
CA GLY A 188 -8.72 -10.55 13.97
C GLY A 188 -8.57 -10.21 12.48
N LEU A 189 -7.48 -9.56 12.05
CA LEU A 189 -7.22 -9.29 10.64
C LEU A 189 -6.76 -10.57 9.90
N PRO A 190 -7.10 -10.70 8.59
CA PRO A 190 -6.49 -11.69 7.72
C PRO A 190 -4.96 -11.58 7.76
N ARG A 191 -4.28 -12.71 7.56
CA ARG A 191 -2.81 -12.80 7.70
C ARG A 191 -2.09 -11.78 6.83
N GLU A 192 -2.57 -11.57 5.62
CA GLU A 192 -2.02 -10.68 4.62
C GLU A 192 -2.08 -9.22 5.13
N ARG A 193 -3.22 -8.81 5.69
CA ARG A 193 -3.42 -7.47 6.25
C ARG A 193 -2.57 -7.25 7.51
N ARG A 194 -2.36 -8.28 8.34
CA ARG A 194 -1.44 -8.19 9.49
C ARG A 194 -0.02 -7.89 9.03
N ILE A 195 0.46 -8.59 8.00
CA ILE A 195 1.80 -8.37 7.44
C ILE A 195 1.90 -6.98 6.81
N GLU A 196 0.84 -6.53 6.12
CA GLU A 196 0.79 -5.20 5.52
C GLU A 196 0.90 -4.08 6.56
N VAL A 197 0.20 -4.20 7.70
CA VAL A 197 0.33 -3.27 8.84
C VAL A 197 1.76 -3.25 9.36
N LEU A 198 2.35 -4.43 9.63
CA LEU A 198 3.71 -4.52 10.17
C LEU A 198 4.74 -3.92 9.20
N ARG A 199 4.59 -4.17 7.90
CA ARG A 199 5.46 -3.60 6.87
C ARG A 199 5.35 -2.07 6.81
N ALA A 200 4.14 -1.54 6.97
CA ALA A 200 3.90 -0.11 6.91
C ALA A 200 4.53 0.65 8.09
N ILE A 201 4.51 0.07 9.31
CA ILE A 201 5.01 0.74 10.51
C ILE A 201 6.50 0.47 10.80
N ALA A 202 7.10 -0.57 10.23
CA ALA A 202 8.51 -0.90 10.46
C ALA A 202 9.49 0.27 10.19
N PRO A 203 9.33 1.09 9.13
CA PRO A 203 10.20 2.24 8.89
C PRO A 203 10.18 3.30 10.01
N LEU A 204 9.08 3.40 10.77
CA LEU A 204 8.99 4.32 11.91
C LEU A 204 9.91 3.89 13.05
N VAL A 205 10.14 2.58 13.23
CA VAL A 205 11.05 2.05 14.25
C VAL A 205 12.49 2.45 13.95
N ALA A 206 12.89 2.38 12.67
CA ALA A 206 14.24 2.68 12.23
C ALA A 206 14.58 4.19 12.29
N ALA A 207 13.57 5.06 12.37
CA ALA A 207 13.73 6.50 12.40
C ALA A 207 13.86 7.09 13.83
N SER A 208 13.55 6.31 14.87
CA SER A 208 13.55 6.75 16.28
C SER A 208 14.96 6.78 16.88
N GLU A 209 15.25 7.79 17.71
CA GLU A 209 16.49 7.83 18.52
C GLU A 209 16.55 6.69 19.55
N GLN A 210 15.41 6.10 19.90
CA GLN A 210 15.26 4.98 20.85
C GLN A 210 14.93 3.65 20.14
N GLU A 211 15.63 3.36 19.04
CA GLU A 211 15.45 2.17 18.19
C GLU A 211 15.26 0.86 18.99
N GLN A 212 15.97 0.67 20.10
CA GLN A 212 15.89 -0.57 20.90
C GLN A 212 14.52 -0.77 21.58
N VAL A 213 13.90 0.30 22.09
CA VAL A 213 12.58 0.22 22.75
C VAL A 213 11.49 0.04 21.70
N GLY A 214 11.54 0.83 20.63
CA GLY A 214 10.63 0.68 19.48
C GLY A 214 10.73 -0.72 18.84
N ARG A 215 11.94 -1.27 18.72
CA ARG A 215 12.19 -2.63 18.21
C ARG A 215 11.56 -3.70 19.11
N ALA A 216 11.74 -3.61 20.42
CA ALA A 216 11.14 -4.56 21.35
C ALA A 216 9.60 -4.53 21.26
N PHE A 217 9.01 -3.33 21.22
CA PHE A 217 7.57 -3.15 21.05
C PHE A 217 7.07 -3.70 19.72
N PHE A 218 7.77 -3.42 18.62
CA PHE A 218 7.43 -3.93 17.29
C PHE A 218 7.44 -5.47 17.25
N LEU A 219 8.43 -6.11 17.87
CA LEU A 219 8.51 -7.57 17.94
C LEU A 219 7.38 -8.18 18.78
N GLU A 220 7.00 -7.52 19.88
CA GLU A 220 5.84 -7.94 20.68
C GLU A 220 4.55 -7.83 19.86
N LEU A 221 4.36 -6.72 19.16
CA LEU A 221 3.22 -6.52 18.27
C LEU A 221 3.18 -7.57 17.15
N ALA A 222 4.32 -7.87 16.53
CA ALA A 222 4.45 -8.90 15.52
C ALA A 222 4.08 -10.30 16.05
N ALA A 223 4.46 -10.61 17.29
CA ALA A 223 4.07 -11.85 17.96
C ALA A 223 2.54 -11.92 18.18
N GLN A 224 1.92 -10.83 18.62
CA GLN A 224 0.45 -10.75 18.76
C GLN A 224 -0.28 -10.87 17.41
N ALA A 225 0.34 -10.37 16.34
CA ALA A 225 -0.12 -10.53 14.96
C ALA A 225 0.10 -11.94 14.37
N ALA A 226 0.67 -12.87 15.14
CA ALA A 226 1.09 -14.20 14.68
C ALA A 226 1.99 -14.14 13.43
N ALA A 227 2.83 -13.10 13.33
CA ALA A 227 3.85 -13.01 12.29
C ALA A 227 5.03 -13.94 12.63
N PRO A 228 5.64 -14.62 11.63
CA PRO A 228 6.85 -15.40 11.86
C PRO A 228 7.97 -14.51 12.45
N PRO A 229 8.73 -14.97 13.47
CA PRO A 229 9.78 -14.14 14.09
C PRO A 229 10.81 -13.60 13.09
N GLY A 230 11.26 -14.44 12.15
CA GLY A 230 12.20 -14.02 11.10
C GLY A 230 11.61 -13.04 10.08
N LEU A 231 10.28 -12.92 9.97
CA LEU A 231 9.63 -11.92 9.12
C LEU A 231 9.76 -10.53 9.76
N ALA A 232 9.49 -10.43 11.05
CA ALA A 232 9.52 -9.17 11.78
C ALA A 232 10.94 -8.56 11.81
N GLU A 233 11.96 -9.40 12.03
CA GLU A 233 13.37 -8.96 12.00
C GLU A 233 13.77 -8.43 10.63
N ARG A 234 13.40 -9.13 9.55
CA ARG A 234 13.66 -8.68 8.16
C ARG A 234 12.99 -7.35 7.83
N LEU A 235 11.75 -7.15 8.29
CA LEU A 235 11.05 -5.89 8.08
C LEU A 235 11.77 -4.71 8.74
N LEU A 236 12.36 -4.91 9.92
CA LEU A 236 13.15 -3.89 10.61
C LEU A 236 14.49 -3.62 9.92
N GLU A 237 15.09 -4.63 9.29
CA GLU A 237 16.34 -4.52 8.54
C GLU A 237 16.16 -3.85 7.16
N GLY A 238 14.92 -3.55 6.77
CA GLY A 238 14.59 -3.00 5.45
C GLY A 238 14.56 -4.05 4.33
N ASP A 239 14.71 -5.33 4.68
CA ASP A 239 14.62 -6.44 3.74
C ASP A 239 13.15 -6.84 3.55
N ALA A 240 12.52 -6.24 2.53
CA ALA A 240 11.16 -6.59 2.13
C ALA A 240 11.06 -8.11 1.92
N PRO A 241 10.20 -8.80 2.68
CA PRO A 241 10.22 -10.23 2.63
C PRO A 241 9.60 -10.77 1.35
N SER A 242 10.40 -11.50 0.56
CA SER A 242 9.91 -12.36 -0.54
C SER A 242 8.74 -13.21 -0.03
N SER A 243 7.60 -13.07 -0.70
CA SER A 243 6.42 -13.92 -0.57
C SER A 243 6.77 -15.34 -1.05
N ALA A 244 7.53 -16.07 -0.25
CA ALA A 244 7.86 -17.47 -0.48
C ALA A 244 7.05 -18.34 0.48
N HIS A 245 6.03 -18.98 -0.11
CA HIS A 245 5.22 -20.12 0.35
C HIS A 245 4.06 -19.87 1.33
#